data_AF-A0A800BX69-F1
#
_entry.id   AF-A0A800BX69-F1
#
_cell.length_a   1.000
_cell.length_b   1.000
_cell.length_c   1.000
_cell.angle_alpha   90.00
_cell.angle_beta   90.00
_cell.angle_gamma   90.00
#
_symmetry.space_group_name_H-M   'P 1'
#
loop_
_entity.id
_entity.type
_entity.pdbx_description
1 polymer ?
#
loop_
_entity_poly.entity_id
_entity_poly.type
_entity_poly.pdbx_seq_one_letter_code
_entity_poly.pdbx_strand_id
1 'polypeptide(L)'
;MLKAKDIMTTDIISVTGDTPVSELAKILTSNNISGAPVLDDDNKVIAVVTESDLIDQSKKLHIPTVVTILDSVFYLENPDKMEAEMKKIAGTKVSEICSGLPKTVTPDTQLDEIATIMAEGNIHTLPVIDEEKLVGIIGKKDIIKTLIS
;
A
#
# COMPACT_ATOMS: atom_id res chain seq x y z
N MET A 1 -27.19 8.30 -1.41
CA MET A 1 -26.08 7.40 -1.80
C MET A 1 -25.06 7.42 -0.68
N LEU A 2 -24.52 6.26 -0.32
CA LEU A 2 -23.45 6.16 0.68
C LEU A 2 -22.18 6.86 0.18
N LYS A 3 -21.51 7.56 1.07
CA LYS A 3 -20.26 8.30 0.84
C LYS A 3 -19.13 7.71 1.67
N ALA A 4 -17.89 8.11 1.37
CA ALA A 4 -16.70 7.75 2.12
C ALA A 4 -16.87 7.95 3.64
N LYS A 5 -17.38 9.11 4.05
CA LYS A 5 -17.58 9.43 5.48
C LYS A 5 -18.57 8.52 6.20
N ASP A 6 -19.46 7.85 5.48
CA ASP A 6 -20.46 6.95 6.06
C ASP A 6 -19.87 5.56 6.36
N ILE A 7 -18.71 5.22 5.77
CA ILE A 7 -18.10 3.88 5.85
C ILE A 7 -16.64 3.87 6.32
N MET A 8 -15.98 5.04 6.38
CA MET A 8 -14.57 5.13 6.75
C MET A 8 -14.33 4.81 8.23
N THR A 9 -13.17 4.23 8.51
CA THR A 9 -12.66 4.10 9.88
C THR A 9 -11.93 5.38 10.26
N THR A 10 -12.29 5.97 11.41
CA THR A 10 -11.71 7.23 11.92
C THR A 10 -10.63 7.03 12.98
N ASP A 11 -10.58 5.86 13.63
CA ASP A 11 -9.47 5.47 14.50
C ASP A 11 -8.32 4.92 13.63
N ILE A 12 -7.47 5.83 13.18
CA ILE A 12 -6.49 5.56 12.14
C ILE A 12 -5.17 5.14 12.78
N ILE A 13 -4.79 3.89 12.55
CA ILE A 13 -3.45 3.39 12.86
C ILE A 13 -2.53 3.73 11.70
N SER A 14 -1.50 4.52 11.96
CA SER A 14 -0.50 4.96 10.99
C SER A 14 0.91 4.53 11.39
N VAL A 15 1.83 4.58 10.43
CA VAL A 15 3.26 4.29 10.62
C VAL A 15 4.10 5.38 9.95
N THR A 16 5.41 5.38 10.19
CA THR A 16 6.35 6.30 9.54
C THR A 16 7.25 5.55 8.57
N GLY A 17 7.95 6.29 7.71
CA GLY A 17 8.93 5.69 6.78
C GLY A 17 10.07 4.94 7.50
N ASP A 18 10.35 5.29 8.75
CA ASP A 18 11.38 4.66 9.58
C ASP A 18 10.90 3.43 10.37
N THR A 19 9.58 3.18 10.42
CA THR A 19 9.03 2.01 11.11
C THR A 19 9.67 0.72 10.57
N PRO A 20 10.23 -0.15 11.44
CA PRO A 20 10.77 -1.43 11.02
C PRO A 20 9.70 -2.34 10.41
N VAL A 21 10.06 -3.10 9.37
CA VAL A 21 9.17 -4.07 8.70
C VAL A 21 8.60 -5.09 9.69
N SER A 22 9.41 -5.54 10.65
CA SER A 22 8.97 -6.47 11.70
C SER A 22 7.96 -5.85 12.66
N GLU A 23 8.05 -4.54 12.90
CA GLU A 23 7.09 -3.79 13.70
C GLU A 23 5.80 -3.55 12.93
N LEU A 24 5.89 -3.19 11.64
CA LEU A 24 4.73 -3.12 10.75
C LEU A 24 3.95 -4.44 10.75
N ALA A 25 4.63 -5.58 10.61
CA ALA A 25 3.99 -6.90 10.66
C ALA A 25 3.21 -7.13 11.97
N LYS A 26 3.77 -6.70 13.11
CA LYS A 26 3.08 -6.75 14.40
C LYS A 26 1.87 -5.83 14.45
N ILE A 27 1.99 -4.61 13.94
CA ILE A 27 0.91 -3.62 13.90
C ILE A 27 -0.27 -4.15 13.09
N LEU A 28 -0.02 -4.64 11.87
CA LEU A 28 -1.09 -5.15 10.99
C LEU A 28 -1.81 -6.35 11.61
N THR A 29 -1.06 -7.32 12.11
CA THR A 29 -1.61 -8.55 12.71
C THR A 29 -2.34 -8.29 14.03
N SER A 30 -1.75 -7.50 14.93
CA SER A 30 -2.34 -7.25 16.26
C SER A 30 -3.62 -6.42 16.19
N ASN A 31 -3.73 -5.55 15.18
CA ASN A 31 -4.91 -4.70 14.99
C ASN A 31 -5.89 -5.25 13.94
N ASN A 32 -5.61 -6.41 13.34
CA ASN A 32 -6.44 -7.06 12.31
C ASN A 32 -6.75 -6.14 11.10
N ILE A 33 -5.76 -5.34 10.70
CA ILE A 33 -5.83 -4.41 9.57
C ILE A 33 -4.92 -4.89 8.44
N SER A 34 -5.34 -4.66 7.19
CA SER A 34 -4.61 -5.11 6.00
C SER A 34 -3.62 -4.10 5.44
N GLY A 35 -3.56 -2.90 6.02
CA GLY A 35 -2.64 -1.86 5.63
C GLY A 35 -2.79 -0.62 6.51
N ALA A 36 -1.80 0.26 6.42
CA ALA A 36 -1.71 1.50 7.17
C ALA A 36 -1.18 2.64 6.27
N PRO A 37 -1.64 3.88 6.47
CA PRO A 37 -1.04 5.04 5.86
C PRO A 37 0.34 5.30 6.49
N VAL A 38 1.28 5.69 5.64
CA VAL A 38 2.62 6.13 6.04
C VAL A 38 2.61 7.65 6.08
N LEU A 39 2.93 8.20 7.25
CA LEU A 39 2.98 9.64 7.48
C LEU A 39 4.41 10.15 7.49
N ASP A 40 4.59 11.39 7.04
CA ASP A 40 5.79 12.17 7.29
C ASP A 40 5.73 12.90 8.65
N ASP A 41 6.78 13.67 8.94
CA ASP A 41 6.91 14.43 10.19
C ASP A 41 5.84 15.54 10.35
N ASP A 42 5.22 15.97 9.24
CA ASP A 42 4.15 16.97 9.20
C ASP A 42 2.75 16.34 9.26
N ASN A 43 2.66 15.02 9.52
CA ASN A 43 1.43 14.21 9.50
C ASN A 43 0.72 14.14 8.13
N LYS A 44 1.46 14.37 7.03
CA LYS A 44 0.92 14.20 5.67
C LYS A 44 1.10 12.76 5.22
N VAL A 45 0.11 12.26 4.49
CA VAL A 45 0.18 10.90 3.92
C VAL A 45 1.13 10.90 2.73
N ILE A 46 2.22 10.15 2.84
CA ILE A 46 3.23 10.02 1.79
C ILE A 46 3.15 8.68 1.05
N ALA A 47 2.61 7.63 1.69
CA ALA A 47 2.43 6.31 1.11
C ALA A 47 1.32 5.53 1.82
N VAL A 48 0.96 4.37 1.28
CA VAL A 48 0.20 3.33 1.99
C VAL A 48 1.03 2.06 1.94
N VAL A 49 1.14 1.37 3.07
CA VAL A 49 1.82 0.08 3.17
C VAL A 49 0.82 -0.99 3.60
N THR A 50 0.88 -2.15 2.95
CA THR A 50 -0.11 -3.21 3.07
C THR A 50 0.52 -4.57 3.36
N GLU A 51 -0.30 -5.56 3.68
CA GLU A 51 0.13 -6.97 3.78
C GLU A 51 0.84 -7.44 2.49
N SER A 52 0.43 -6.94 1.31
CA SER A 52 1.09 -7.27 0.04
C SER A 52 2.53 -6.78 -0.03
N ASP A 53 2.85 -5.62 0.53
CA ASP A 53 4.22 -5.11 0.57
C ASP A 53 5.12 -5.97 1.49
N LEU A 54 4.57 -6.48 2.60
CA LEU A 54 5.27 -7.44 3.47
C LEU A 54 5.51 -8.79 2.78
N ILE A 55 4.51 -9.29 2.04
CA ILE A 55 4.65 -10.55 1.28
C ILE A 55 5.68 -10.37 0.17
N ASP A 56 5.66 -9.22 -0.52
CA ASP A 56 6.62 -8.89 -1.57
C ASP A 56 8.05 -8.83 -1.04
N GLN A 57 8.26 -8.28 0.15
CA GLN A 57 9.56 -8.29 0.82
C GLN A 57 10.06 -9.71 1.12
N SER A 58 9.15 -10.64 1.43
CA SER A 58 9.48 -12.05 1.71
C SER A 58 9.68 -12.91 0.46
N LYS A 59 9.54 -12.34 -0.74
CA LYS A 59 9.71 -13.08 -2.00
C LYS A 59 11.13 -13.62 -2.10
N LYS A 60 11.24 -14.90 -2.49
CA LYS A 60 12.52 -15.46 -2.91
C LYS A 60 13.00 -14.71 -4.15
N LEU A 61 14.24 -14.24 -4.10
CA LEU A 61 14.94 -13.70 -5.26
C LEU A 61 14.89 -14.74 -6.39
N HIS A 62 14.13 -14.43 -7.43
CA HIS A 62 14.26 -15.13 -8.69
C HIS A 62 15.48 -14.51 -9.38
N ILE A 63 16.53 -15.30 -9.56
CA ILE A 63 17.67 -14.85 -10.36
C ILE A 63 17.21 -14.85 -11.81
N PRO A 64 17.21 -13.71 -12.51
CA PRO A 64 16.73 -13.62 -13.88
C PRO A 64 17.58 -14.52 -14.78
N THR A 65 16.92 -15.11 -15.77
CA THR A 65 17.61 -15.91 -16.77
C THR A 65 18.56 -15.01 -17.55
N VAL A 66 19.86 -15.24 -17.36
CA VAL A 66 20.91 -14.62 -18.17
C VAL A 66 21.07 -15.43 -19.45
N VAL A 67 20.99 -14.77 -20.60
CA VAL A 67 21.28 -15.40 -21.89
C VAL A 67 22.58 -14.82 -22.44
N THR A 68 23.51 -15.70 -22.81
CA THR A 68 24.76 -15.31 -23.47
C THR A 68 24.62 -15.52 -24.97
N ILE A 69 24.78 -14.44 -25.75
CA ILE A 69 24.77 -14.47 -27.21
C ILE A 69 26.02 -13.73 -27.69
N LEU A 70 26.86 -14.37 -28.52
CA LEU A 70 28.09 -13.76 -29.07
C LEU A 70 28.99 -13.15 -27.97
N ASP A 71 29.28 -13.93 -26.92
CA ASP A 71 30.04 -13.51 -25.73
C ASP A 71 29.49 -12.26 -25.01
N SER A 72 28.26 -11.85 -25.35
CA SER A 72 27.55 -10.74 -24.73
C SER A 72 26.49 -11.26 -23.78
N VAL A 73 26.46 -10.69 -22.58
CA VAL A 73 25.50 -11.03 -21.51
C VAL A 73 24.26 -10.15 -21.67
N PHE A 74 23.10 -10.78 -21.86
CA PHE A 74 21.81 -10.08 -21.92
C PHE A 74 20.91 -10.51 -20.75
N TYR A 75 20.32 -9.52 -20.08
CA TYR A 75 19.26 -9.72 -19.10
C TYR A 75 17.90 -9.68 -19.82
N LEU A 76 17.08 -10.72 -19.63
CA LEU A 76 15.76 -10.79 -20.28
C LEU A 76 14.71 -9.85 -19.64
N GLU A 77 14.96 -9.35 -18.43
CA GLU A 77 14.06 -8.47 -17.68
C GLU A 77 14.57 -7.02 -17.63
N ASN A 78 13.65 -6.07 -17.43
CA ASN A 78 13.98 -4.64 -17.33
C ASN A 78 14.85 -4.35 -16.08
N PRO A 79 16.07 -3.80 -16.23
CA PRO A 79 16.98 -3.50 -15.13
C PRO A 79 16.36 -2.62 -14.03
N ASP A 80 15.61 -1.58 -14.39
CA ASP A 80 15.04 -0.63 -13.43
C ASP A 80 14.00 -1.31 -12.53
N LYS A 81 13.22 -2.23 -13.12
CA LYS A 81 12.22 -3.01 -12.38
C LYS A 81 12.90 -3.98 -11.41
N MET A 82 13.99 -4.60 -11.83
CA MET A 82 14.78 -5.51 -11.01
C MET A 82 15.40 -4.79 -9.80
N GLU A 83 15.95 -3.59 -9.99
CA GLU A 83 16.53 -2.80 -8.90
C GLU A 83 15.47 -2.45 -7.84
N ALA A 84 14.28 -2.03 -8.26
CA ALA A 84 13.17 -1.74 -7.35
C ALA A 84 12.71 -2.97 -6.56
N GLU A 85 12.59 -4.14 -7.21
CA GLU A 85 12.22 -5.39 -6.53
C GLU A 85 13.31 -5.86 -5.55
N MET A 86 14.58 -5.75 -5.92
CA MET A 86 15.71 -6.08 -5.03
C MET A 86 15.73 -5.18 -3.79
N LYS A 87 15.49 -3.88 -3.96
CA LYS A 87 15.41 -2.92 -2.85
C LYS A 87 14.28 -3.28 -1.89
N LYS A 88 13.11 -3.66 -2.40
CA LYS A 88 11.99 -4.10 -1.55
C LYS A 88 12.32 -5.38 -0.77
N ILE A 89 12.93 -6.37 -1.41
CA ILE A 89 13.30 -7.64 -0.76
C ILE A 89 14.34 -7.44 0.35
N ALA A 90 15.34 -6.60 0.10
CA ALA A 90 16.38 -6.28 1.09
C ALA A 90 15.90 -5.27 2.15
N GLY A 91 14.71 -4.69 1.98
CA GLY A 91 14.17 -3.65 2.83
C GLY A 91 13.91 -4.11 4.27
N THR A 92 14.28 -3.26 5.21
CA THR A 92 14.08 -3.44 6.66
C THR A 92 13.18 -2.37 7.25
N LYS A 93 12.95 -1.28 6.52
CA LYS A 93 12.06 -0.17 6.90
C LYS A 93 10.86 -0.04 5.97
N VAL A 94 9.78 0.55 6.45
CA VAL A 94 8.56 0.81 5.68
C VAL A 94 8.86 1.61 4.40
N SER A 95 9.68 2.65 4.47
CA SER A 95 10.05 3.49 3.31
C SER A 95 10.75 2.71 2.18
N GLU A 96 11.33 1.55 2.47
CA GLU A 96 12.04 0.71 1.51
C GLU A 96 11.10 -0.28 0.81
N ILE A 97 9.94 -0.59 1.41
CA ILE A 97 8.99 -1.57 0.91
C ILE A 97 7.68 -0.96 0.39
N CYS A 98 7.32 0.24 0.86
CA CYS A 98 6.07 0.91 0.52
C CYS A 98 6.04 1.35 -0.95
N SER A 99 4.83 1.42 -1.50
CA SER A 99 4.59 1.68 -2.92
C SER A 99 4.03 3.08 -3.13
N GLY A 100 4.82 3.99 -3.73
CA GLY A 100 4.39 5.26 -4.35
C GLY A 100 3.49 6.21 -3.53
N LEU A 101 3.07 7.31 -4.16
CA LEU A 101 2.04 8.19 -3.61
C LEU A 101 0.68 7.47 -3.69
N PRO A 102 -0.07 7.38 -2.58
CA PRO A 102 -1.31 6.63 -2.57
C PRO A 102 -2.40 7.45 -3.25
N LYS A 103 -3.31 6.75 -3.94
CA LYS A 103 -4.56 7.36 -4.39
C LYS A 103 -5.43 7.61 -3.15
N THR A 104 -6.03 8.79 -3.08
CA THR A 104 -6.86 9.22 -1.94
C THR A 104 -8.26 9.59 -2.41
N VAL A 105 -9.19 9.66 -1.47
CA VAL A 105 -10.58 10.12 -1.68
C VAL A 105 -10.93 11.19 -0.66
N THR A 106 -12.05 11.90 -0.86
CA THR A 106 -12.56 12.89 0.11
C THR A 106 -13.74 12.30 0.89
N PRO A 107 -14.14 12.91 2.02
CA PRO A 107 -15.31 12.47 2.79
C PRO A 107 -16.61 12.38 1.98
N ASP A 108 -16.71 13.15 0.90
CA ASP A 108 -17.90 13.22 0.05
C ASP A 108 -17.86 12.33 -1.20
N THR A 109 -16.74 11.65 -1.47
CA THR A 109 -16.62 10.67 -2.57
C THR A 109 -17.67 9.57 -2.41
N GLN A 110 -18.32 9.18 -3.52
CA GLN A 110 -19.41 8.20 -3.50
C GLN A 110 -18.90 6.76 -3.44
N LEU A 111 -19.68 5.86 -2.82
CA LEU A 111 -19.28 4.45 -2.63
C LEU A 111 -18.95 3.71 -3.93
N ASP A 112 -19.70 3.95 -5.00
CA ASP A 112 -19.49 3.35 -6.32
C ASP A 112 -18.18 3.84 -6.96
N GLU A 113 -17.84 5.12 -6.81
CA GLU A 113 -16.56 5.68 -7.21
C GLU A 113 -15.40 5.04 -6.41
N ILE A 114 -15.54 4.90 -5.09
CA ILE A 114 -14.54 4.24 -4.24
C ILE A 114 -14.34 2.78 -4.69
N ALA A 115 -15.43 2.04 -4.92
CA ALA A 115 -15.39 0.67 -5.39
C ALA A 115 -14.69 0.55 -6.75
N THR A 116 -14.95 1.48 -7.67
CA THR A 116 -14.32 1.56 -8.99
C THR A 116 -12.82 1.79 -8.85
N ILE A 117 -12.42 2.77 -8.03
CA ILE A 117 -11.01 3.06 -7.75
C ILE A 117 -10.28 1.82 -7.21
N MET A 118 -10.88 1.09 -6.27
CA MET A 118 -10.28 -0.11 -5.69
C MET A 118 -10.17 -1.26 -6.69
N ALA A 119 -11.22 -1.50 -7.49
CA ALA A 119 -11.27 -2.60 -8.44
C ALA A 119 -10.30 -2.39 -9.61
N GLU A 120 -10.30 -1.21 -10.21
CA GLU A 120 -9.47 -0.91 -11.39
C GLU A 120 -8.02 -0.65 -11.02
N GLY A 121 -7.77 0.02 -9.88
CA GLY A 121 -6.43 0.36 -9.42
C GLY A 121 -5.69 -0.79 -8.72
N ASN A 122 -6.36 -1.93 -8.49
CA ASN A 122 -5.90 -2.98 -7.57
C ASN A 122 -5.50 -2.43 -6.19
N ILE A 123 -6.28 -1.46 -5.69
CA ILE A 123 -6.01 -0.77 -4.43
C ILE A 123 -6.77 -1.46 -3.30
N HIS A 124 -6.06 -1.80 -2.23
CA HIS A 124 -6.64 -2.49 -1.08
C HIS A 124 -7.12 -1.55 0.03
N THR A 125 -6.58 -0.34 0.05
CA THR A 125 -6.79 0.64 1.12
C THR A 125 -6.70 2.04 0.54
N LEU A 126 -7.67 2.89 0.89
CA LEU A 126 -7.76 4.29 0.45
C LEU A 126 -7.75 5.22 1.66
N PRO A 127 -6.75 6.10 1.80
CA PRO A 127 -6.80 7.21 2.74
C PRO A 127 -7.89 8.21 2.34
N VAL A 128 -8.64 8.69 3.33
CA VAL A 128 -9.65 9.74 3.17
C VAL A 128 -9.02 11.05 3.67
N ILE A 129 -8.86 12.01 2.76
CA ILE A 129 -8.23 13.30 3.02
C ILE A 129 -9.28 14.41 2.96
N ASP A 130 -9.30 15.27 3.96
CA ASP A 130 -10.10 16.48 4.02
C ASP A 130 -9.21 17.68 4.35
N GLU A 131 -9.22 18.72 3.52
CA GLU A 131 -8.36 19.92 3.69
C GLU A 131 -6.89 19.58 4.03
N GLU A 132 -6.27 18.67 3.27
CA GLU A 132 -4.91 18.13 3.47
C GLU A 132 -4.69 17.22 4.70
N LYS A 133 -5.72 16.98 5.50
CA LYS A 133 -5.63 16.14 6.69
C LYS A 133 -6.16 14.75 6.43
N LEU A 134 -5.46 13.76 6.96
CA LEU A 134 -5.97 12.40 7.01
C LEU A 134 -7.10 12.31 8.06
N VAL A 135 -8.32 12.09 7.58
CA VAL A 135 -9.54 12.04 8.43
C VAL A 135 -10.18 10.66 8.49
N GLY A 136 -9.76 9.73 7.65
CA GLY A 136 -10.23 8.36 7.69
C GLY A 136 -9.45 7.43 6.78
N ILE A 137 -9.79 6.15 6.86
CA ILE A 137 -9.26 5.11 5.97
C ILE A 137 -10.37 4.15 5.58
N ILE A 138 -10.34 3.69 4.33
CA ILE A 138 -11.31 2.73 3.80
C ILE A 138 -10.56 1.52 3.27
N GLY A 139 -10.87 0.34 3.81
CA GLY A 139 -10.38 -0.94 3.29
C GLY A 139 -11.46 -1.70 2.51
N LYS A 140 -11.05 -2.76 1.79
CA LYS A 140 -11.98 -3.66 1.08
C LYS A 140 -13.07 -4.23 2.01
N LYS A 141 -12.73 -4.50 3.28
CA LYS A 141 -13.69 -5.00 4.29
C LYS A 141 -14.84 -4.01 4.52
N ASP A 142 -14.60 -2.70 4.44
CA ASP A 142 -15.62 -1.69 4.72
C ASP A 142 -16.66 -1.61 3.60
N ILE A 143 -16.23 -1.73 2.35
CA ILE A 143 -17.14 -1.89 1.19
C ILE A 143 -17.93 -3.19 1.29
N ILE A 144 -17.28 -4.31 1.64
CA ILE A 144 -17.99 -5.60 1.73
C ILE A 144 -19.08 -5.56 2.82
N LYS A 145 -18.84 -4.89 3.95
CA LYS A 145 -19.85 -4.73 5.01
C LYS A 145 -21.12 -4.02 4.52
N THR A 146 -21.00 -3.08 3.57
CA THR A 146 -22.18 -2.37 3.03
C THR A 146 -23.06 -3.27 2.16
N LEU A 147 -22.56 -4.42 1.68
CA LEU A 147 -23.34 -5.36 0.87
C LEU A 147 -24.22 -6.30 1.71
N ILE A 148 -23.95 -6.39 3.01
CA ILE A 148 -24.64 -7.26 3.97
C ILE A 148 -25.66 -6.44 4.80
N SER A 149 -25.61 -5.11 4.68
CA SER A 149 -26.44 -4.17 5.43
C SER A 149 -27.72 -3.81 4.69
#